data_AF-A0A8J6ZJ75-F1
#
_entry.id   AF-A0A8J6ZJ75-F1
#
_cell.length_a   1.000
_cell.length_b   1.000
_cell.length_c   1.000
_cell.angle_alpha   90.00
_cell.angle_beta   90.00
_cell.angle_gamma   90.00
#
_symmetry.space_group_name_H-M   'P 1'
#
loop_
_entity.id
_entity.type
_entity.pdbx_description
1 polymer ?
#
loop_
_entity_poly.entity_id
_entity_poly.type
_entity_poly.pdbx_seq_one_letter_code
_entity_poly.pdbx_strand_id
1 'polypeptide(L)'
;MWRGLYTAATGMISEQKRTDVIANNIANAATHGYKRDVAVHKEFHNMLINRINDFNDAGSLGMSVAPFSSLAELGTSREDVTQIKGFTADPFRRPNIGELGLGDYIDEIAVDYAQGPLESTGNTYDLAIVGDGFFAVQTPEGVRYSRNGAFFKNGQGYLQDIRGYNLLDTNGNPIRIPDNISDAQVVITGNGTVSIPGNTVQLNVVTNRWEAVGNMEAQQTLAQIQFVEFGNRLATQKQGDNLYRIVNDFDGNPPPANAVNPDVRDRIMNPDLQPRPASGEILQGTLEKSNTAIVYEMVELIHNHRMYEANAKAVTTQDSMLDTSVNQIGIVS
;
A
#
# COMPACT_ATOMS: atom_id res chain seq x y z
N MET A 1 2.98 -33.39 -11.51
CA MET A 1 3.94 -33.26 -10.38
C MET A 1 4.64 -31.91 -10.34
N TRP A 2 5.40 -31.49 -11.35
CA TRP A 2 6.08 -30.18 -11.40
C TRP A 2 5.18 -28.97 -11.07
N ARG A 3 3.92 -29.00 -11.51
CA ARG A 3 2.95 -27.94 -11.20
C ARG A 3 2.55 -27.88 -9.73
N GLY A 4 2.42 -29.04 -9.06
CA GLY A 4 2.13 -29.07 -7.62
C GLY A 4 3.30 -28.52 -6.80
N LEU A 5 4.53 -28.75 -7.26
CA LEU A 5 5.74 -28.21 -6.63
C LEU A 5 5.83 -26.71 -6.85
N TYR A 6 5.50 -26.25 -8.07
CA TYR A 6 5.44 -24.84 -8.42
C TYR A 6 4.40 -24.10 -7.58
N THR A 7 3.16 -24.60 -7.48
CA THR A 7 2.11 -23.97 -6.66
C THR A 7 2.48 -23.91 -5.18
N ALA A 8 3.10 -24.96 -4.63
CA ALA A 8 3.58 -24.94 -3.25
C ALA A 8 4.76 -23.97 -3.07
N ALA A 9 5.68 -23.91 -4.04
CA ALA A 9 6.82 -22.99 -4.03
C ALA A 9 6.39 -21.53 -4.15
N THR A 10 5.45 -21.19 -5.04
CA THR A 10 4.93 -19.84 -5.16
C THR A 10 4.18 -19.41 -3.90
N GLY A 11 3.38 -20.30 -3.31
CA GLY A 11 2.78 -20.08 -2.00
C GLY A 11 3.81 -19.80 -0.90
N MET A 12 4.89 -20.58 -0.80
CA MET A 12 5.98 -20.30 0.15
C MET A 12 6.64 -18.95 -0.08
N ILE A 13 6.89 -18.57 -1.33
CA ILE A 13 7.50 -17.27 -1.68
C ILE A 13 6.57 -16.12 -1.28
N SER A 14 5.27 -16.24 -1.54
CA SER A 14 4.27 -15.25 -1.09
C SER A 14 4.24 -15.10 0.42
N GLU A 15 4.17 -16.21 1.17
CA GLU A 15 4.14 -16.20 2.63
C GLU A 15 5.45 -15.66 3.24
N GLN A 16 6.60 -15.92 2.62
CA GLN A 16 7.88 -15.33 3.02
C GLN A 16 7.84 -13.80 2.90
N LYS A 17 7.43 -13.27 1.74
CA LYS A 17 7.28 -11.81 1.57
C LYS A 17 6.31 -11.21 2.59
N ARG A 18 5.21 -11.91 2.86
CA ARG A 18 4.22 -11.47 3.83
C ARG A 18 4.79 -11.48 5.26
N THR A 19 5.67 -12.43 5.58
CA THR A 19 6.38 -12.47 6.87
C THR A 19 7.27 -11.23 7.00
N ASP A 20 7.97 -10.84 5.94
CA ASP A 20 8.81 -9.64 5.91
C ASP A 20 7.99 -8.37 6.15
N VAL A 21 6.81 -8.27 5.53
CA VAL A 21 5.88 -7.13 5.72
C VAL A 21 5.38 -7.07 7.16
N ILE A 22 4.90 -8.19 7.71
CA ILE A 22 4.42 -8.24 9.11
C ILE A 22 5.54 -7.90 10.08
N ALA A 23 6.76 -8.42 9.86
CA ALA A 23 7.92 -8.10 10.68
C ALA A 23 8.25 -6.60 10.63
N ASN A 24 8.16 -5.97 9.46
CA ASN A 24 8.35 -4.53 9.30
C ASN A 24 7.30 -3.73 10.06
N ASN A 25 6.04 -4.14 9.99
CA ASN A 25 4.94 -3.52 10.73
C ASN A 25 5.18 -3.61 12.25
N ILE A 26 5.54 -4.80 12.76
CA ILE A 26 5.84 -5.00 14.20
C ILE A 26 6.99 -4.10 14.65
N ALA A 27 8.06 -4.04 13.88
CA ALA A 27 9.24 -3.23 14.21
C ALA A 27 8.91 -1.73 14.31
N ASN A 28 7.97 -1.26 13.48
CA ASN A 28 7.59 0.15 13.41
C ASN A 28 6.31 0.51 14.17
N ALA A 29 5.73 -0.42 14.93
CA ALA A 29 4.47 -0.18 15.64
C ALA A 29 4.57 0.89 16.74
N ALA A 30 5.77 1.15 17.27
CA ALA A 30 6.02 2.21 18.24
C ALA A 30 6.34 3.57 17.58
N THR A 31 6.57 3.60 16.26
CA THR A 31 6.96 4.81 15.53
C THR A 31 5.76 5.72 15.31
N HIS A 32 5.92 7.02 15.61
CA HIS A 32 4.87 8.01 15.41
C HIS A 32 4.60 8.26 13.92
N GLY A 33 3.32 8.36 13.58
CA GLY A 33 2.85 8.56 12.21
C GLY A 33 3.13 7.40 11.24
N TYR A 34 3.64 6.24 11.70
CA TYR A 34 3.89 5.10 10.81
C TYR A 34 2.57 4.49 10.32
N LYS A 35 2.45 4.35 9.01
CA LYS A 35 1.37 3.64 8.34
C LYS A 35 1.81 2.23 7.99
N ARG A 36 1.02 1.25 8.41
CA ARG A 36 1.27 -0.17 8.19
C ARG A 36 1.21 -0.51 6.71
N ASP A 37 2.03 -1.47 6.32
CA ASP A 37 2.08 -1.99 4.97
C ASP A 37 1.25 -3.30 4.91
N VAL A 38 0.54 -3.52 3.81
CA VAL A 38 -0.30 -4.71 3.59
C VAL A 38 0.08 -5.34 2.26
N ALA A 39 0.43 -6.63 2.30
CA ALA A 39 0.72 -7.39 1.10
C ALA A 39 -0.59 -7.82 0.42
N VAL A 40 -0.82 -7.34 -0.80
CA VAL A 40 -1.96 -7.74 -1.65
C VAL A 40 -1.53 -8.92 -2.51
N HIS A 41 -2.21 -10.05 -2.33
CA HIS A 41 -1.95 -11.26 -3.09
C HIS A 41 -2.94 -11.39 -4.25
N LYS A 42 -2.52 -12.08 -5.30
CA LYS A 42 -3.31 -12.30 -6.50
C LYS A 42 -3.00 -13.68 -7.07
N GLU A 43 -4.06 -14.36 -7.45
CA GLU A 43 -3.94 -15.65 -8.12
C GLU A 43 -3.46 -15.44 -9.57
N PHE A 44 -2.59 -16.34 -10.02
CA PHE A 44 -2.30 -16.45 -11.45
C PHE A 44 -3.60 -16.80 -12.21
N HIS A 45 -3.71 -16.32 -13.44
CA HIS A 45 -4.89 -16.59 -14.28
C HIS A 45 -5.22 -18.09 -14.36
N ASN A 46 -6.48 -18.42 -14.07
CA ASN A 46 -6.93 -19.80 -14.07
C ASN A 46 -6.93 -20.39 -15.48
N MET A 47 -6.57 -21.67 -15.59
CA MET A 47 -6.70 -22.42 -16.84
C MET A 47 -7.97 -23.27 -16.82
N LEU A 48 -8.77 -23.20 -17.88
CA LEU A 48 -9.93 -24.09 -18.03
C LEU A 48 -9.46 -25.53 -18.30
N ILE A 49 -9.95 -26.48 -17.51
CA ILE A 49 -9.71 -27.91 -17.70
C ILE A 49 -10.79 -28.46 -18.65
N ASN A 50 -10.34 -29.08 -19.74
CA ASN A 50 -11.20 -29.73 -20.71
C ASN A 50 -11.03 -31.25 -20.65
N ARG A 51 -12.12 -31.99 -20.85
CA ARG A 51 -12.07 -33.46 -20.97
C ARG A 51 -11.27 -33.84 -22.22
N ILE A 52 -10.27 -34.71 -22.05
CA ILE A 52 -9.41 -35.18 -23.15
C ILE A 52 -10.12 -36.27 -23.97
N ASN A 53 -11.02 -37.05 -23.37
CA ASN A 53 -11.60 -38.25 -24.00
C ASN A 53 -13.07 -38.10 -24.44
N ASP A 54 -13.62 -36.88 -24.48
CA ASP A 54 -14.94 -36.60 -25.07
C ASP A 54 -14.76 -36.24 -26.55
N PHE A 55 -14.35 -37.23 -27.34
CA PHE A 55 -14.37 -37.11 -28.79
C PHE A 55 -15.64 -37.77 -29.28
N ASN A 56 -16.66 -36.96 -29.59
CA ASN A 56 -17.62 -37.40 -30.58
C ASN A 56 -16.88 -37.43 -31.92
N ASP A 57 -16.73 -38.61 -32.51
CA ASP A 57 -16.22 -38.85 -33.87
C ASP A 57 -17.11 -38.23 -34.97
N ALA A 58 -17.73 -37.08 -34.72
CA ALA A 58 -18.52 -36.32 -35.68
C ALA A 58 -17.71 -35.23 -36.39
N GLY A 59 -16.47 -34.95 -35.96
CA GLY A 59 -15.66 -33.83 -36.46
C GLY A 59 -14.48 -34.17 -37.37
N SER A 60 -14.09 -35.45 -37.51
CA SER A 60 -12.91 -35.86 -38.31
C SER A 60 -13.23 -36.20 -39.77
N LEU A 61 -14.49 -36.27 -40.15
CA LEU A 61 -14.91 -36.45 -41.54
C LEU A 61 -15.74 -35.23 -41.89
N GLY A 62 -15.21 -34.34 -42.72
CA GLY A 62 -15.87 -33.09 -43.13
C GLY A 62 -17.18 -33.34 -43.89
N MET A 63 -18.22 -33.75 -43.18
CA MET A 63 -19.53 -34.02 -43.71
C MET A 63 -20.56 -33.30 -42.83
N SER A 64 -20.94 -32.11 -43.30
CA SER A 64 -22.13 -31.38 -42.84
C SER A 64 -23.35 -32.24 -43.15
N VAL A 65 -23.88 -32.98 -42.16
CA VAL A 65 -25.19 -33.63 -42.28
C VAL A 65 -26.21 -32.83 -41.47
N ALA A 66 -27.22 -32.37 -42.21
CA ALA A 66 -28.33 -31.52 -41.81
C ALA A 66 -29.18 -32.12 -40.66
N PRO A 67 -30.04 -31.33 -39.99
CA PRO A 67 -30.76 -31.78 -38.82
C PRO A 67 -31.91 -32.70 -39.28
N PHE A 68 -31.82 -33.98 -38.97
CA PHE A 68 -32.97 -34.87 -39.06
C PHE A 68 -33.11 -35.70 -37.78
N SER A 69 -34.20 -35.42 -37.09
CA SER A 69 -34.76 -36.23 -36.01
C SER A 69 -35.25 -37.57 -36.57
N SER A 70 -34.53 -38.65 -36.30
CA SER A 70 -35.06 -39.97 -35.90
C SER A 70 -34.05 -41.06 -36.21
N LEU A 71 -33.72 -41.88 -35.22
CA LEU A 71 -33.93 -43.33 -35.24
C LEU A 71 -33.25 -43.91 -34.00
N ALA A 72 -34.10 -44.35 -33.07
CA ALA A 72 -33.69 -45.27 -32.04
C ALA A 72 -33.12 -46.54 -32.67
N GLU A 73 -32.23 -47.17 -31.90
CA GLU A 73 -31.99 -48.62 -31.90
C GLU A 73 -30.89 -49.17 -32.84
N LEU A 74 -29.64 -49.16 -32.34
CA LEU A 74 -28.78 -50.35 -32.40
C LEU A 74 -27.66 -50.33 -31.32
N GLY A 75 -27.93 -50.96 -30.18
CA GLY A 75 -27.06 -51.99 -29.62
C GLY A 75 -25.58 -51.74 -29.28
N THR A 76 -25.06 -50.51 -29.13
CA THR A 76 -23.75 -50.30 -28.49
C THR A 76 -23.88 -49.39 -27.28
N SER A 77 -24.18 -50.00 -26.14
CA SER A 77 -24.04 -49.39 -24.81
C SER A 77 -22.57 -49.07 -24.52
N ARG A 78 -22.06 -47.98 -25.11
CA ARG A 78 -21.07 -47.16 -24.42
C ARG A 78 -21.87 -46.04 -23.78
N GLU A 79 -21.96 -46.07 -22.46
CA GLU A 79 -22.46 -44.92 -21.70
C GLU A 79 -21.52 -43.75 -21.98
N ASP A 80 -21.91 -42.88 -22.93
CA ASP A 80 -21.24 -41.61 -23.10
C ASP A 80 -21.44 -40.81 -21.80
N VAL A 81 -20.33 -40.56 -21.11
CA VAL A 81 -20.22 -39.99 -19.75
C VAL A 81 -20.64 -38.50 -19.71
N THR A 82 -21.46 -38.06 -20.65
CA THR A 82 -22.04 -36.72 -20.78
C THR A 82 -23.56 -36.71 -20.63
N GLN A 83 -24.22 -37.86 -20.57
CA GLN A 83 -25.66 -37.95 -20.41
C GLN A 83 -26.05 -38.56 -19.05
N ILE A 84 -26.29 -37.70 -18.06
CA ILE A 84 -26.98 -38.10 -16.81
C ILE A 84 -28.32 -37.36 -16.78
N LYS A 85 -29.42 -38.12 -16.81
CA LYS A 85 -30.81 -37.62 -16.61
C LYS A 85 -31.22 -36.45 -17.53
N GLY A 86 -31.04 -36.58 -18.84
CA GLY A 86 -31.67 -35.66 -19.82
C GLY A 86 -31.01 -34.30 -19.99
N PHE A 87 -29.82 -34.06 -19.42
CA PHE A 87 -28.96 -32.93 -19.78
C PHE A 87 -27.90 -33.39 -20.79
N THR A 88 -27.95 -32.90 -22.03
CA THR A 88 -26.92 -33.11 -23.04
C THR A 88 -25.96 -31.94 -23.05
N ALA A 89 -24.67 -32.17 -22.77
CA ALA A 89 -23.62 -31.19 -23.01
C ALA A 89 -23.48 -30.93 -24.53
N ASP A 90 -23.31 -29.67 -24.92
CA ASP A 90 -23.21 -29.24 -26.32
C ASP A 90 -22.11 -30.03 -27.06
N PRO A 91 -22.43 -30.81 -28.11
CA PRO A 91 -21.49 -31.73 -28.76
C PRO A 91 -20.33 -31.04 -29.48
N PHE A 92 -20.36 -29.71 -29.65
CA PHE A 92 -19.30 -28.94 -30.33
C PHE A 92 -18.34 -28.22 -29.38
N ARG A 93 -18.55 -28.29 -28.06
CA ARG A 93 -17.66 -27.69 -27.07
C ARG A 93 -17.25 -28.75 -26.06
N ARG A 94 -15.93 -28.90 -25.86
CA ARG A 94 -15.41 -29.76 -24.79
C ARG A 94 -16.07 -29.31 -23.48
N PRO A 95 -16.72 -30.21 -22.73
CA PRO A 95 -17.30 -29.84 -21.45
C PRO A 95 -16.18 -29.33 -20.53
N ASN A 96 -16.30 -28.06 -20.09
CA ASN A 96 -15.41 -27.51 -19.08
C ASN A 96 -15.64 -28.29 -17.78
N ILE A 97 -14.58 -28.92 -17.26
CA ILE A 97 -14.64 -29.71 -16.01
C ILE A 97 -14.28 -28.83 -14.78
N GLY A 98 -13.97 -27.56 -15.01
CA GLY A 98 -13.65 -26.59 -13.97
C GLY A 98 -12.41 -25.77 -14.31
N GLU A 99 -11.98 -24.99 -13.35
CA GLU A 99 -10.81 -24.13 -13.42
C GLU A 99 -9.64 -24.74 -12.66
N LEU A 100 -8.43 -24.55 -13.19
CA LEU A 100 -7.17 -24.94 -12.56
C LEU A 100 -6.42 -23.69 -12.11
N GLY A 101 -6.26 -23.53 -10.79
CA GLY A 101 -5.41 -22.51 -10.21
C GLY A 101 -3.92 -22.80 -10.48
N LEU A 102 -3.17 -21.76 -10.85
CA LEU A 102 -1.73 -21.86 -11.13
C LEU A 102 -0.85 -21.43 -9.94
N GLY A 103 -1.47 -21.08 -8.81
CA GLY A 103 -0.83 -20.63 -7.57
C GLY A 103 -1.09 -19.15 -7.30
N ASP A 104 -0.35 -18.61 -6.34
CA ASP A 104 -0.48 -17.24 -5.85
C ASP A 104 0.84 -16.45 -6.02
N TYR A 105 0.73 -15.12 -6.09
CA TYR A 105 1.85 -14.20 -6.01
C TYR A 105 1.44 -12.89 -5.33
N ILE A 106 2.41 -12.19 -4.72
CA ILE A 106 2.20 -10.81 -4.23
C ILE A 106 2.21 -9.84 -5.41
N ASP A 107 1.08 -9.16 -5.64
CA ASP A 107 0.90 -8.15 -6.68
C ASP A 107 1.58 -6.84 -6.27
N GLU A 108 1.25 -6.35 -5.06
CA GLU A 108 1.77 -5.09 -4.51
C GLU A 108 1.82 -5.11 -2.97
N ILE A 109 2.73 -4.32 -2.39
CA ILE A 109 2.72 -3.98 -0.97
C ILE A 109 2.15 -2.56 -0.85
N ALA A 110 0.91 -2.44 -0.41
CA ALA A 110 0.20 -1.18 -0.31
C ALA A 110 0.24 -0.64 1.12
N VAL A 111 0.29 0.68 1.27
CA VAL A 111 0.23 1.35 2.58
C VAL A 111 -1.21 1.54 3.01
N ASP A 112 -1.57 1.16 4.23
CA ASP A 112 -2.86 1.47 4.83
C ASP A 112 -2.81 2.84 5.51
N TYR A 113 -3.52 3.80 4.92
CA TYR A 113 -3.56 5.19 5.36
C TYR A 113 -4.53 5.47 6.52
N ALA A 114 -5.23 4.45 7.04
CA ALA A 114 -6.10 4.61 8.19
C ALA A 114 -5.41 5.36 9.34
N GLN A 115 -6.14 6.26 10.00
CA GLN A 115 -5.60 7.06 11.09
C GLN A 115 -5.31 6.20 12.32
N GLY A 116 -4.12 6.38 12.91
CA GLY A 116 -3.76 5.73 14.17
C GLY A 116 -4.34 6.46 15.38
N PRO A 117 -4.27 5.86 16.58
CA PRO A 117 -4.67 6.53 17.81
C PRO A 117 -3.86 7.80 18.06
N LEU A 118 -4.51 8.85 18.55
CA LEU A 118 -3.85 10.09 18.93
C LEU A 118 -3.42 10.03 20.41
N GLU A 119 -2.20 10.47 20.70
CA GLU A 119 -1.63 10.57 22.05
C GLU A 119 -1.31 12.02 22.37
N SER A 120 -1.87 12.54 23.47
CA SER A 120 -1.56 13.88 23.96
C SER A 120 -0.21 13.84 24.69
N THR A 121 0.78 14.55 24.15
CA THR A 121 2.13 14.66 24.75
C THR A 121 2.29 15.93 25.59
N GLY A 122 1.53 16.98 25.27
CA GLY A 122 1.62 18.29 25.94
C GLY A 122 2.80 19.16 25.48
N ASN A 123 3.65 18.70 24.55
CA ASN A 123 4.72 19.51 24.00
C ASN A 123 4.17 20.46 22.91
N THR A 124 4.59 21.73 22.94
CA THR A 124 4.13 22.75 21.98
C THR A 124 4.33 22.34 20.51
N TYR A 125 5.44 21.67 20.19
CA TYR A 125 5.85 21.38 18.81
C TYR A 125 5.48 19.98 18.34
N ASP A 126 4.78 19.21 19.17
CA ASP A 126 4.18 17.96 18.76
C ASP A 126 2.86 18.26 18.06
N LEU A 127 2.76 17.84 16.80
CA LEU A 127 1.62 18.11 15.93
C LEU A 127 1.03 16.81 15.42
N ALA A 128 -0.29 16.70 15.47
CA ALA A 128 -1.03 15.61 14.85
C ALA A 128 -2.01 16.18 13.84
N ILE A 129 -2.18 15.49 12.71
CA ILE A 129 -3.24 15.82 11.75
C ILE A 129 -4.44 14.94 12.07
N VAL A 130 -5.62 15.55 12.20
CA VAL A 130 -6.91 14.86 12.29
C VAL A 130 -7.51 14.79 10.90
N GLY A 131 -7.81 13.59 10.42
CA GLY A 131 -8.22 13.36 9.03
C GLY A 131 -7.04 13.14 8.09
N ASP A 132 -7.25 13.27 6.79
CA ASP A 132 -6.24 12.99 5.78
C ASP A 132 -5.28 14.17 5.57
N GLY A 133 -3.99 13.87 5.38
CA GLY A 133 -2.96 14.89 5.18
C GLY A 133 -1.55 14.45 5.57
N PHE A 134 -0.54 15.14 5.04
CA PHE A 134 0.87 14.91 5.36
C PHE A 134 1.60 16.22 5.49
N PHE A 135 2.52 16.31 6.44
CA PHE A 135 3.42 17.45 6.58
C PHE A 135 4.45 17.44 5.45
N ALA A 136 4.70 18.61 4.86
CA ALA A 136 5.79 18.79 3.91
C ALA A 136 7.10 19.10 4.65
N VAL A 137 8.11 18.26 4.45
CA VAL A 137 9.45 18.43 5.04
C VAL A 137 10.50 18.59 3.95
N GLN A 138 11.48 19.45 4.21
CA GLN A 138 12.61 19.69 3.33
C GLN A 138 13.72 18.70 3.64
N THR A 139 13.98 17.80 2.68
CA THR A 139 15.15 16.92 2.71
C THR A 139 16.22 17.44 1.74
N PRO A 140 17.49 16.98 1.86
CA PRO A 140 18.52 17.30 0.88
C PRO A 140 18.16 16.92 -0.56
N GLU A 141 17.27 15.94 -0.73
CA GLU A 141 16.77 15.45 -2.03
C GLU A 141 15.46 16.12 -2.47
N GLY A 142 15.10 17.25 -1.85
CA GLY A 142 13.87 18.01 -2.12
C GLY A 142 12.76 17.76 -1.10
N VAL A 143 11.54 18.15 -1.46
CA VAL A 143 10.37 18.01 -0.58
C VAL A 143 9.98 16.55 -0.45
N ARG A 144 9.73 16.12 0.79
CA ARG A 144 9.13 14.83 1.13
C ARG A 144 7.95 15.06 2.05
N TYR A 145 7.10 14.05 2.15
CA TYR A 145 5.89 14.13 2.96
C TYR A 145 5.97 13.15 4.10
N SER A 146 5.54 13.55 5.29
CA SER A 146 5.55 12.69 6.47
C SER A 146 4.29 12.88 7.28
N ARG A 147 3.85 11.80 7.94
CA ARG A 147 2.79 11.86 8.94
C ARG A 147 3.37 11.97 10.36
N ASN A 148 4.69 11.85 10.52
CA ASN A 148 5.35 12.13 11.78
C ASN A 148 5.24 13.63 12.08
N GLY A 149 4.77 13.98 13.27
CA GLY A 149 4.68 15.36 13.72
C GLY A 149 5.44 15.65 15.02
N ALA A 150 6.42 14.81 15.36
CA ALA A 150 7.37 15.09 16.43
C ALA A 150 8.42 16.09 15.93
N PHE A 151 8.15 17.38 16.08
CA PHE A 151 9.08 18.45 15.69
C PHE A 151 9.70 19.11 16.92
N PHE A 152 10.87 19.72 16.72
CA PHE A 152 11.48 20.61 17.70
C PHE A 152 12.09 21.83 17.03
N LYS A 153 12.24 22.87 17.82
CA LYS A 153 12.96 24.09 17.44
C LYS A 153 14.45 23.86 17.60
N ASN A 154 15.22 24.07 16.54
CA ASN A 154 16.68 24.07 16.61
C ASN A 154 17.23 25.41 17.14
N GLY A 155 18.55 25.49 17.38
CA GLY A 155 19.19 26.72 17.87
C GLY A 155 19.19 27.91 16.89
N GLN A 156 18.74 27.73 15.65
CA GLN A 156 18.54 28.79 14.66
C GLN A 156 17.07 29.25 14.60
N GLY A 157 16.18 28.61 15.36
CA GLY A 157 14.74 28.88 15.40
C GLY A 157 13.91 28.10 14.38
N TYR A 158 14.48 27.19 13.60
CA TYR A 158 13.71 26.40 12.62
C TYR A 158 13.03 25.20 13.29
N LEU A 159 11.80 24.91 12.88
CA LEU A 159 11.12 23.67 13.23
C LEU A 159 11.63 22.52 12.37
N GLN A 160 12.17 21.50 13.01
CA GLN A 160 12.74 20.32 12.34
C GLN A 160 12.39 19.02 13.07
N ASP A 161 12.43 17.91 12.33
CA ASP A 161 12.36 16.55 12.90
C ASP A 161 13.73 16.15 13.51
N ILE A 162 13.80 15.01 14.21
CA ILE A 162 15.02 14.44 14.86
C ILE A 162 16.18 14.23 13.89
N ARG A 163 15.83 14.15 12.61
CA ARG A 163 16.77 13.97 11.49
C ARG A 163 17.29 15.29 10.92
N GLY A 164 16.78 16.43 11.39
CA GLY A 164 17.14 17.76 10.89
C GLY A 164 16.41 18.19 9.62
N TYR A 165 15.31 17.52 9.25
CA TYR A 165 14.48 17.95 8.13
C TYR A 165 13.54 19.06 8.57
N ASN A 166 13.58 20.20 7.88
CA ASN A 166 12.80 21.36 8.24
C ASN A 166 11.34 21.23 7.79
N LEU A 167 10.41 21.67 8.64
CA LEU A 167 8.99 21.79 8.29
C LEU A 167 8.76 23.00 7.38
N LEU A 168 8.02 22.81 6.29
CA LEU A 168 7.76 23.82 5.27
C LEU A 168 6.45 24.58 5.50
N ASP A 169 6.45 25.85 5.13
CA ASP A 169 5.26 26.69 5.01
C ASP A 169 4.54 26.46 3.67
N THR A 170 3.34 27.02 3.51
CA THR A 170 2.55 26.95 2.26
C THR A 170 3.27 27.53 1.04
N ASN A 171 4.35 28.30 1.24
CA ASN A 171 5.17 28.89 0.18
C ASN A 171 6.46 28.07 -0.09
N GLY A 172 6.66 26.94 0.59
CA GLY A 172 7.83 26.08 0.45
C GLY A 172 9.09 26.55 1.21
N ASN A 173 8.96 27.50 2.14
CA ASN A 173 10.05 28.00 2.98
C ASN A 173 10.06 27.30 4.36
N PRO A 174 11.23 27.05 4.95
CA PRO A 174 11.33 26.56 6.33
C PRO A 174 10.67 27.49 7.34
N ILE A 175 9.87 26.94 8.24
CA ILE A 175 9.21 27.71 9.29
C ILE A 175 10.22 28.08 10.37
N ARG A 176 10.35 29.38 10.64
CA ARG A 176 11.22 29.92 11.69
C ARG A 176 10.41 30.59 12.80
N ILE A 177 10.67 30.15 14.03
CA ILE A 177 10.17 30.75 15.26
C ILE A 177 11.27 31.66 15.82
N PRO A 178 11.00 32.96 16.02
CA PRO A 178 11.96 33.89 16.61
C PRO A 178 12.36 33.51 18.05
N ASP A 179 13.64 33.69 18.38
CA ASP A 179 14.21 33.29 19.69
C ASP A 179 13.76 34.17 20.87
N ASN A 180 13.13 35.32 20.58
CA ASN A 180 12.63 36.26 21.58
C ASN A 180 11.26 35.90 22.17
N ILE A 181 10.70 34.74 21.79
CA ILE A 181 9.37 34.28 22.20
C ILE A 181 9.48 32.98 22.99
N SER A 182 8.73 32.89 24.09
CA SER A 182 8.64 31.67 24.89
C SER A 182 7.89 30.59 24.10
N ASP A 183 8.39 29.35 24.14
CA ASP A 183 7.77 28.21 23.47
C ASP A 183 6.32 27.94 23.95
N ALA A 184 5.95 28.38 25.16
CA ALA A 184 4.58 28.25 25.68
C ALA A 184 3.58 29.23 25.04
N GLN A 185 4.07 30.23 24.32
CA GLN A 185 3.25 31.27 23.69
C GLN A 185 2.93 30.98 22.22
N VAL A 186 3.55 29.96 21.63
CA VAL A 186 3.31 29.58 20.23
C VAL A 186 1.99 28.81 20.15
N VAL A 187 1.02 29.40 19.48
CA VAL A 187 -0.29 28.79 19.24
C VAL A 187 -0.37 28.37 17.78
N ILE A 188 -0.66 27.10 17.54
CA ILE A 188 -0.89 26.56 16.20
C ILE A 188 -2.38 26.28 16.07
N THR A 189 -3.05 27.00 15.17
CA THR A 189 -4.48 26.80 14.92
C THR A 189 -4.74 25.54 14.09
N GLY A 190 -5.99 25.05 14.09
CA GLY A 190 -6.41 23.90 13.29
C GLY A 190 -6.10 24.02 11.79
N ASN A 191 -6.04 25.25 11.26
CA ASN A 191 -5.69 25.53 9.87
C ASN A 191 -4.18 25.54 9.59
N GLY A 192 -3.37 25.20 10.60
CA GLY A 192 -1.91 25.19 10.52
C GLY A 192 -1.26 26.58 10.60
N THR A 193 -2.00 27.63 10.98
CA THR A 193 -1.38 28.95 11.16
C THR A 193 -0.63 28.99 12.48
N VAL A 194 0.67 29.23 12.39
CA VAL A 194 1.56 29.45 13.54
C VAL A 194 1.44 30.91 13.93
N SER A 195 0.88 31.16 15.10
CA SER A 195 0.67 32.51 15.62
C SER A 195 1.34 32.69 16.95
N ILE A 196 1.87 33.90 17.18
CA ILE A 196 2.51 34.29 18.43
C ILE A 196 1.75 35.47 19.02
N PRO A 197 1.57 35.59 20.34
CA PRO A 197 1.08 36.82 20.94
C PRO A 197 1.95 38.01 20.52
N GLY A 198 1.34 38.93 19.78
CA GLY A 198 2.03 40.11 19.29
C GLY A 198 2.46 40.99 20.46
N ASN A 199 3.77 41.07 20.71
CA ASN A 199 4.33 42.23 21.37
C ASN A 199 5.02 43.07 20.30
N THR A 200 4.25 43.96 19.66
CA THR A 200 4.83 44.93 18.72
C THR A 200 5.55 46.02 19.53
N VAL A 201 6.83 45.81 19.82
CA VAL A 201 7.67 46.86 20.39
C VAL A 201 8.10 47.79 19.25
N GLN A 202 7.46 48.95 19.12
CA GLN A 202 7.92 49.99 18.20
C GLN A 202 8.80 50.97 18.97
N LEU A 203 9.94 51.34 18.38
CA LEU A 203 10.76 52.43 18.92
C LEU A 203 10.00 53.74 18.71
N ASN A 204 9.57 54.40 19.80
CA ASN A 204 8.97 55.71 19.71
C ASN A 204 10.07 56.72 19.37
N VAL A 205 10.13 57.10 18.09
CA VAL A 205 11.16 58.00 17.51
C VAL A 205 11.16 59.39 18.18
N VAL A 206 10.08 59.76 18.87
CA VAL A 206 9.96 61.04 19.58
C VAL A 206 10.54 60.99 21.00
N THR A 207 10.48 59.84 21.67
CA THR A 207 10.91 59.68 23.07
C THR A 207 12.21 58.89 23.24
N ASN A 208 12.77 58.33 22.15
CA ASN A 208 13.89 57.38 22.21
C ASN A 208 13.67 56.25 23.23
N ARG A 209 12.39 55.87 23.41
CA ARG A 209 11.95 54.87 24.36
C ARG A 209 11.21 53.78 23.58
N TRP A 210 11.55 52.54 23.88
CA TRP A 210 10.79 51.39 23.40
C TRP A 210 9.42 51.40 24.08
N GLU A 211 8.36 51.59 23.31
CA GLU A 211 6.98 51.50 23.77
C GLU A 211 6.29 50.33 23.06
N ALA A 212 5.54 49.54 23.81
CA ALA A 212 4.68 48.52 23.21
C ALA A 212 3.54 49.24 22.48
N VAL A 213 3.58 49.26 21.15
CA VAL A 213 2.54 49.84 20.29
C VAL A 213 1.85 48.68 19.59
N GLY A 214 0.92 48.06 20.31
CA GLY A 214 0.07 46.99 19.81
C GLY A 214 -0.97 46.62 20.86
N ASN A 215 -2.19 46.30 20.41
CA ASN A 215 -3.20 45.72 21.28
C ASN A 215 -2.61 44.45 21.91
N MET A 216 -2.63 44.35 23.24
CA MET A 216 -2.10 43.21 24.04
C MET A 216 -2.79 41.85 23.76
N GLU A 217 -3.58 41.75 22.69
CA GLU A 217 -4.44 40.62 22.33
C GLU A 217 -4.30 40.21 20.85
N ALA A 218 -3.55 40.95 20.03
CA ALA A 218 -3.41 40.63 18.61
C ALA A 218 -2.35 39.53 18.41
N GLN A 219 -2.79 38.32 18.08
CA GLN A 219 -1.92 37.25 17.64
C GLN A 219 -1.30 37.62 16.27
N GLN A 220 0.03 37.68 16.19
CA GLN A 220 0.75 37.87 14.93
C GLN A 220 0.94 36.51 14.26
N THR A 221 0.43 36.35 13.04
CA THR A 221 0.67 35.16 12.21
C THR A 221 2.10 35.19 11.68
N LEU A 222 2.88 34.15 12.00
CA LEU A 222 4.24 33.96 11.49
C LEU A 222 4.25 33.29 10.11
N ALA A 223 3.56 32.15 10.02
CA ALA A 223 3.57 31.27 8.86
C ALA A 223 2.35 30.33 8.92
N GLN A 224 2.01 29.72 7.77
CA GLN A 224 1.05 28.63 7.71
C GLN A 224 1.78 27.35 7.31
N ILE A 225 1.63 26.29 8.10
CA ILE A 225 2.22 24.97 7.84
C ILE A 225 1.64 24.41 6.55
N GLN A 226 2.51 23.93 5.67
CA GLN A 226 2.08 23.17 4.51
C GLN A 226 1.78 21.73 4.92
N PHE A 227 0.50 21.38 4.85
CA PHE A 227 0.05 20.00 4.94
C PHE A 227 -0.84 19.70 3.75
N VAL A 228 -0.61 18.54 3.14
CA VAL A 228 -1.19 18.19 1.85
C VAL A 228 -1.85 16.84 1.87
N GLU A 229 -2.94 16.72 1.13
CA GLU A 229 -3.59 15.46 0.85
C GLU A 229 -3.21 14.96 -0.55
N PHE A 230 -3.08 13.65 -0.69
CA PHE A 230 -2.91 12.99 -1.97
C PHE A 230 -4.26 12.52 -2.49
N GLY A 231 -4.69 13.07 -3.65
CA GLY A 231 -5.91 12.61 -4.32
C GLY A 231 -5.81 11.15 -4.78
N ASN A 232 -4.62 10.69 -5.15
CA ASN A 232 -4.32 9.30 -5.42
C ASN A 232 -3.19 8.78 -4.52
N ARG A 233 -3.55 7.91 -3.58
CA ARG A 233 -2.63 7.31 -2.59
C ARG A 233 -1.71 6.23 -3.19
N LEU A 234 -2.00 5.74 -4.40
CA LEU A 234 -1.15 4.76 -5.10
C LEU A 234 0.08 5.42 -5.76
N ALA A 235 0.10 6.74 -5.89
CA ALA A 235 1.22 7.47 -6.48
C ALA A 235 2.33 7.81 -5.47
N THR A 236 2.11 7.52 -4.18
CA THR A 236 3.10 7.77 -3.15
C THR A 236 3.96 6.54 -2.90
N GLN A 237 5.27 6.69 -3.06
CA GLN A 237 6.26 5.68 -2.69
C GLN A 237 6.87 6.00 -1.32
N LYS A 238 6.99 4.97 -0.49
CA LYS A 238 7.68 5.05 0.81
C LYS A 238 9.19 5.00 0.55
N GLN A 239 9.92 6.05 0.94
CA GLN A 239 11.38 6.14 0.74
C GLN A 239 12.17 5.71 2.00
N GLY A 240 11.49 5.08 2.97
CA GLY A 240 12.04 4.81 4.29
C GLY A 240 11.76 5.95 5.27
N ASP A 241 12.03 5.70 6.55
CA ASP A 241 11.97 6.73 7.62
C ASP A 241 10.62 7.45 7.76
N ASN A 242 9.54 6.78 7.38
CA ASN A 242 8.19 7.35 7.30
C ASN A 242 8.07 8.57 6.36
N LEU A 243 8.98 8.66 5.39
CA LEU A 243 8.95 9.65 4.32
C LEU A 243 8.28 9.07 3.09
N TYR A 244 7.40 9.86 2.52
CA TYR A 244 6.69 9.59 1.28
C TYR A 244 7.17 10.54 0.21
N ARG A 245 7.37 9.98 -0.96
CA ARG A 245 7.68 10.72 -2.18
C ARG A 245 6.53 10.53 -3.15
N ILE A 246 6.10 11.62 -3.77
CA ILE A 246 5.23 11.53 -4.93
C ILE A 246 6.05 11.07 -6.12
N VAL A 247 5.63 9.96 -6.73
CA VAL A 247 6.20 9.49 -7.97
C VAL A 247 5.49 10.26 -9.06
N ASN A 248 6.23 11.19 -9.66
CA ASN A 248 5.95 11.49 -11.05
C ASN A 248 6.74 10.41 -11.80
N ASP A 249 6.11 9.61 -12.66
CA ASP A 249 6.70 8.43 -13.34
C ASP A 249 7.91 8.74 -14.27
N PHE A 250 8.60 9.86 -14.06
CA PHE A 250 9.71 10.36 -14.84
C PHE A 250 10.94 10.71 -13.98
N ASP A 251 11.45 9.74 -13.22
CA ASP A 251 12.82 9.77 -12.68
C ASP A 251 13.86 9.30 -13.71
N GLY A 252 13.82 9.91 -14.90
CA GLY A 252 14.91 9.84 -15.88
C GLY A 252 15.09 8.51 -16.64
N ASN A 253 14.27 7.49 -16.41
CA ASN A 253 14.28 6.27 -17.22
C ASN A 253 12.89 6.02 -17.80
N PRO A 254 12.64 6.34 -19.10
CA PRO A 254 11.33 6.08 -19.69
C PRO A 254 11.06 4.57 -19.68
N PRO A 255 9.83 4.13 -19.37
CA PRO A 255 9.46 2.73 -19.54
C PRO A 255 9.77 2.29 -20.98
N PRO A 256 10.25 1.05 -21.19
CA PRO A 256 10.57 0.57 -22.53
C PRO A 256 9.36 0.76 -23.45
N ALA A 257 9.59 1.23 -24.68
CA ALA A 257 8.58 1.72 -25.62
C ALA A 257 7.48 0.69 -26.00
N ASN A 258 7.59 -0.56 -25.54
CA ASN A 258 6.59 -1.62 -25.71
C ASN A 258 5.74 -1.92 -24.45
N ALA A 259 5.95 -1.21 -23.34
CA ALA A 259 5.12 -1.30 -22.13
C ALA A 259 3.97 -0.27 -22.11
N VAL A 260 3.57 0.27 -23.27
CA VAL A 260 2.49 1.25 -23.34
C VAL A 260 1.15 0.54 -23.26
N ASN A 261 0.75 0.17 -22.03
CA ASN A 261 -0.67 0.19 -21.73
C ASN A 261 -1.11 1.67 -21.73
N PRO A 262 -2.04 2.10 -22.61
CA PRO A 262 -2.53 3.48 -22.65
C PRO A 262 -3.01 4.01 -21.28
N ASP A 263 -3.44 3.13 -20.37
CA ASP A 263 -3.83 3.50 -18.99
C ASP A 263 -2.70 4.12 -18.16
N VAL A 264 -1.43 3.83 -18.48
CA VAL A 264 -0.26 4.35 -17.75
C VAL A 264 0.05 5.79 -18.19
N ARG A 265 -0.20 6.16 -19.45
CA ARG A 265 0.02 7.53 -19.93
C ARG A 265 -0.98 8.52 -19.31
N ASP A 266 -2.23 8.09 -19.07
CA ASP A 266 -3.26 8.92 -18.44
C ASP A 266 -3.05 9.08 -16.93
N ARG A 267 -2.28 8.19 -16.29
CA ARG A 267 -1.86 8.38 -14.88
C ARG A 267 -0.94 9.60 -14.72
N ILE A 268 -0.06 9.87 -15.68
CA ILE A 268 1.05 10.84 -15.58
C ILE A 268 0.61 12.30 -15.76
N MET A 269 -0.54 12.53 -16.40
CA MET A 269 -1.09 13.87 -16.67
C MET A 269 -2.33 14.20 -15.84
N ASN A 270 -2.60 13.45 -14.78
CA ASN A 270 -3.81 13.64 -13.99
C ASN A 270 -3.61 14.76 -12.94
N PRO A 271 -4.40 15.85 -12.94
CA PRO A 271 -4.34 16.92 -11.92
C PRO A 271 -4.70 16.46 -10.50
N ASP A 272 -5.09 15.19 -10.33
CA ASP A 272 -5.31 14.52 -9.05
C ASP A 272 -4.01 14.01 -8.38
N LEU A 273 -2.87 14.01 -9.09
CA LEU A 273 -1.57 13.63 -8.55
C LEU A 273 -0.85 14.76 -7.79
N GLN A 274 -1.30 16.00 -7.96
CA GLN A 274 -0.70 17.13 -7.26
C GLN A 274 -1.21 17.19 -5.81
N PRO A 275 -0.32 17.48 -4.84
CA PRO A 275 -0.74 17.62 -3.45
C PRO A 275 -1.74 18.77 -3.31
N ARG A 276 -2.93 18.47 -2.79
CA ARG A 276 -3.98 19.45 -2.50
C ARG A 276 -3.83 19.93 -1.06
N PRO A 277 -4.26 21.15 -0.71
CA PRO A 277 -4.37 21.52 0.69
C PRO A 277 -5.28 20.50 1.38
N ALA A 278 -4.79 19.91 2.48
CA ALA A 278 -5.54 18.86 3.15
C ALA A 278 -6.79 19.45 3.82
N SER A 279 -7.87 18.67 3.87
CA SER A 279 -9.10 19.07 4.56
C SER A 279 -9.05 18.84 6.07
N GLY A 280 -8.01 18.15 6.55
CA GLY A 280 -7.83 17.84 7.97
C GLY A 280 -7.45 19.07 8.82
N GLU A 281 -7.55 18.90 10.13
CA GLU A 281 -7.15 19.93 11.10
C GLU A 281 -5.86 19.51 11.82
N ILE A 282 -5.00 20.46 12.16
CA ILE A 282 -3.81 20.22 12.96
C ILE A 282 -4.15 20.42 14.44
N LEU A 283 -3.88 19.39 15.24
CA LEU A 283 -3.97 19.42 16.69
C LEU A 283 -2.57 19.56 17.29
N GLN A 284 -2.39 20.61 18.08
CA GLN A 284 -1.16 20.86 18.83
C GLN A 284 -1.08 20.02 20.11
N GLY A 285 0.13 19.70 20.55
CA GLY A 285 0.37 18.95 21.79
C GLY A 285 0.02 17.48 21.71
N THR A 286 -0.11 16.96 20.49
CA THR A 286 -0.59 15.60 20.22
C THR A 286 0.27 14.97 19.14
N LEU A 287 0.55 13.67 19.26
CA LEU A 287 1.19 12.86 18.23
C LEU A 287 0.25 11.74 17.77
N GLU A 288 0.32 11.39 16.49
CA GLU A 288 -0.33 10.20 15.96
C GLU A 288 0.53 8.96 16.22
N LYS A 289 0.00 7.94 16.90
CA LYS A 289 0.64 6.62 17.00
C LYS A 289 0.53 5.86 15.69
N SER A 290 1.36 4.84 15.52
CA SER A 290 1.17 3.94 14.40
C SER A 290 -0.23 3.33 14.39
N ASN A 291 -0.78 3.13 13.20
CA ASN A 291 -1.99 2.33 13.01
C ASN A 291 -1.72 0.81 13.08
N THR A 292 -0.51 0.41 13.48
CA THR A 292 -0.12 -0.97 13.68
C THR A 292 -0.32 -1.36 15.14
N ALA A 293 -1.06 -2.44 15.37
CA ALA A 293 -1.21 -3.01 16.70
C ALA A 293 -0.39 -4.30 16.81
N ILE A 294 0.66 -4.25 17.65
CA ILE A 294 1.66 -5.31 17.82
C ILE A 294 1.02 -6.68 18.06
N VAL A 295 0.00 -6.73 18.91
CA VAL A 295 -0.68 -7.99 19.27
C VAL A 295 -1.33 -8.63 18.05
N TYR A 296 -1.98 -7.85 17.17
CA TYR A 296 -2.61 -8.38 15.97
C TYR A 296 -1.56 -8.83 14.95
N GLU A 297 -0.49 -8.06 14.76
CA GLU A 297 0.58 -8.44 13.83
C GLU A 297 1.33 -9.70 14.30
N MET A 298 1.53 -9.89 15.60
CA MET A 298 2.15 -11.12 16.14
C MET A 298 1.27 -12.36 15.89
N VAL A 299 -0.05 -12.23 16.03
CA VAL A 299 -0.98 -13.31 15.70
C VAL A 299 -0.95 -13.59 14.20
N GLU A 300 -0.90 -12.55 13.37
CA GLU A 300 -0.79 -12.69 11.92
C GLU A 300 0.52 -13.36 11.51
N LEU A 301 1.64 -13.06 12.18
CA LEU A 301 2.92 -13.74 11.96
C LEU A 301 2.81 -15.23 12.26
N ILE A 302 2.17 -15.61 13.37
CA ILE A 302 1.93 -17.02 13.72
C ILE A 302 1.07 -17.70 12.66
N HIS A 303 0.03 -17.01 12.17
CA HIS A 303 -0.84 -17.55 11.13
C HIS A 303 -0.07 -17.78 9.82
N ASN A 304 0.67 -16.77 9.36
CA ASN A 304 1.51 -16.85 8.18
C ASN A 304 2.56 -17.97 8.30
N HIS A 305 3.23 -18.08 9.45
CA HIS A 305 4.21 -19.14 9.68
C HIS A 305 3.60 -20.54 9.53
N ARG A 306 2.37 -20.76 10.01
CA ARG A 306 1.65 -22.03 9.81
C ARG A 306 1.32 -22.29 8.34
N MET A 307 1.00 -21.26 7.56
CA MET A 307 0.77 -21.40 6.11
C MET A 307 2.06 -21.73 5.37
N TYR A 308 3.18 -21.10 5.75
CA TYR A 308 4.49 -21.45 5.25
C TYR A 308 4.86 -22.91 5.56
N GLU A 309 4.67 -23.37 6.81
CA GLU A 309 4.89 -24.77 7.20
C GLU A 309 3.99 -25.75 6.43
N ALA A 310 2.73 -25.40 6.20
CA ALA A 310 1.81 -26.22 5.42
C ALA A 310 2.28 -26.38 3.97
N ASN A 311 2.71 -25.29 3.33
CA ASN A 311 3.25 -25.30 1.97
C ASN A 311 4.59 -26.07 1.91
N ALA A 312 5.47 -25.89 2.88
CA ALA A 312 6.73 -26.64 3.00
C ALA A 312 6.46 -28.16 3.14
N LYS A 313 5.43 -28.53 3.92
CA LYS A 313 5.00 -29.93 4.05
C LYS A 313 4.44 -30.48 2.75
N ALA A 314 3.72 -29.68 1.95
CA ALA A 314 3.27 -30.09 0.63
C ALA A 314 4.46 -30.41 -0.30
N VAL A 315 5.53 -29.62 -0.25
CA VAL A 315 6.77 -29.89 -0.99
C VAL A 315 7.43 -31.20 -0.55
N THR A 316 7.60 -31.41 0.75
CA THR A 316 8.24 -32.65 1.26
C THR A 316 7.41 -33.90 0.96
N THR A 317 6.07 -33.81 0.98
CA THR A 317 5.22 -34.93 0.59
C THR A 317 5.35 -35.27 -0.90
N GLN A 318 5.46 -34.26 -1.77
CA GLN A 318 5.71 -34.48 -3.19
C GLN A 318 7.08 -35.09 -3.45
N ASP A 319 8.11 -34.65 -2.74
CA ASP A 319 9.45 -35.23 -2.82
C ASP A 319 9.48 -36.68 -2.36
N SER A 320 8.83 -37.01 -1.24
CA SER A 320 8.71 -38.39 -0.76
C SER A 320 7.94 -39.30 -1.74
N MET A 321 6.90 -38.78 -2.41
CA MET A 321 6.19 -39.50 -3.48
C MET A 321 7.07 -39.72 -4.71
N LEU A 322 7.97 -38.78 -5.06
CA LEU A 322 8.95 -38.97 -6.12
C LEU A 322 9.94 -40.06 -5.76
N ASP A 323 10.52 -40.00 -4.56
CA ASP A 323 11.49 -40.98 -4.10
C ASP A 323 10.92 -42.41 -4.13
N THR A 324 9.67 -42.56 -3.66
CA THR A 324 8.92 -43.82 -3.73
C THR A 324 8.69 -44.25 -5.18
N SER A 325 8.26 -43.33 -6.07
CA SER A 325 7.99 -43.66 -7.47
C SER A 325 9.27 -44.08 -8.22
N VAL A 326 10.39 -43.42 -7.97
CA VAL A 326 11.67 -43.72 -8.62
C VAL A 326 12.24 -45.04 -8.12
N ASN A 327 12.30 -45.24 -6.79
CA ASN A 327 12.99 -46.39 -6.20
C ASN A 327 12.13 -47.66 -6.13
N GLN A 328 10.81 -47.55 -5.98
CA GLN A 328 9.95 -48.73 -5.79
C GLN A 328 9.18 -49.12 -7.05
N ILE A 329 8.82 -48.16 -7.90
CA ILE A 329 8.05 -48.44 -9.15
C ILE A 329 8.98 -48.42 -10.37
N GLY A 330 9.99 -47.55 -10.39
CA GLY A 330 10.93 -47.43 -11.50
C GLY A 330 11.92 -48.59 -11.65
N ILE A 331 12.11 -49.40 -10.60
CA ILE A 331 12.90 -50.64 -10.67
C ILE A 331 11.98 -51.76 -11.16
N VAL A 332 11.72 -51.79 -12.46
CA VAL A 332 11.17 -52.99 -13.11
C VAL A 332 12.34 -53.88 -13.48
N SER A 333 12.36 -55.11 -12.93
CA SER A 333 13.38 -56.13 -13.19
C SER A 333 13.36 -56.63 -14.63
#